data_AF-A0A972VIA1-F1
#
_entry.id   AF-A0A972VIA1-F1
#
_cell.length_a   1.000
_cell.length_b   1.000
_cell.length_c   1.000
_cell.angle_alpha   90.00
_cell.angle_beta   90.00
_cell.angle_gamma   90.00
#
_symmetry.space_group_name_H-M   'P 1'
#
loop_
_entity.id
_entity.type
_entity.pdbx_description
1 polymer ?
#
loop_
_entity_poly.entity_id
_entity_poly.type
_entity_poly.pdbx_seq_one_letter_code
_entity_poly.pdbx_strand_id
1 'polypeptide(L)'
;MAKIAMIGAGSLVFCKTLVMDILATEALQDSEICLMNRTKPKLDRMEAFVKKVIQENKVPATVTATLDRRQALNGAKYVIIMIQVGGFDAFGEDYQIPMKYGVDQCIGDSLGPGGVFRALRTIPVLVDIAADMKELCPDAIMLNYANPMGACCSGLAQVTDIPFVGLCHGVQTTL
;
A
#
# COMPACT_ATOMS: atom_id res chain seq x y z
N MET A 1 -9.15 -5.35 -19.21
CA MET A 1 -8.91 -4.22 -18.29
C MET A 1 -9.12 -4.63 -16.83
N ALA A 2 -8.03 -4.86 -16.11
CA ALA A 2 -8.08 -5.00 -14.66
C ALA A 2 -8.04 -3.61 -14.00
N LYS A 3 -8.91 -3.35 -13.03
CA LYS A 3 -8.77 -2.19 -12.16
C LYS A 3 -7.81 -2.50 -11.01
N ILE A 4 -6.79 -1.66 -10.84
CA ILE A 4 -5.76 -1.78 -9.81
C ILE A 4 -5.90 -0.59 -8.85
N ALA A 5 -6.34 -0.87 -7.63
CA ALA A 5 -6.44 0.14 -6.58
C ALA A 5 -5.07 0.30 -5.88
N MET A 6 -4.52 1.50 -5.91
CA MET A 6 -3.22 1.83 -5.29
C MET A 6 -3.46 2.64 -4.01
N ILE A 7 -3.61 1.95 -2.88
CA ILE A 7 -3.95 2.56 -1.58
C ILE A 7 -2.68 3.05 -0.91
N GLY A 8 -2.59 4.36 -0.66
CA GLY A 8 -1.36 5.00 -0.17
C GLY A 8 -0.50 5.60 -1.29
N ALA A 9 -1.10 5.99 -2.42
CA ALA A 9 -0.43 6.58 -3.59
C ALA A 9 0.36 7.89 -3.33
N GLY A 10 0.37 8.37 -2.08
CA GLY A 10 1.31 9.39 -1.61
C GLY A 10 2.75 8.89 -1.42
N SER A 11 3.00 7.58 -1.48
CA SER A 11 4.35 7.00 -1.49
C SER A 11 5.01 7.19 -2.87
N LEU A 12 5.48 8.40 -3.14
CA LEU A 12 5.82 8.84 -4.51
C LEU A 12 6.85 7.95 -5.20
N VAL A 13 7.93 7.55 -4.52
CA VAL A 13 8.95 6.71 -5.15
C VAL A 13 8.38 5.32 -5.45
N PHE A 14 7.77 4.69 -4.44
CA PHE A 14 7.29 3.32 -4.55
C PHE A 14 6.12 3.17 -5.53
N CYS A 15 5.11 4.04 -5.42
CA CYS A 15 3.96 4.06 -6.30
C CYS A 15 4.37 4.32 -7.75
N LYS A 16 5.32 5.23 -7.99
CA LYS A 16 5.88 5.47 -9.32
C LYS A 16 6.49 4.19 -9.89
N THR A 17 7.37 3.53 -9.13
CA THR A 17 8.06 2.32 -9.59
C THR A 17 7.05 1.23 -9.97
N LEU A 18 6.09 0.93 -9.09
CA LEU A 18 5.08 -0.09 -9.37
C LEU A 18 4.22 0.24 -10.60
N VAL A 19 3.79 1.50 -10.76
CA VAL A 19 3.00 1.88 -11.93
C VAL A 19 3.82 1.73 -13.21
N MET A 20 5.11 2.09 -13.20
CA MET A 20 5.99 1.89 -14.35
C MET A 20 6.12 0.41 -14.71
N ASP A 21 6.31 -0.48 -13.72
CA ASP A 21 6.42 -1.92 -13.95
C ASP A 21 5.10 -2.51 -14.49
N ILE A 22 3.96 -2.07 -13.96
CA ILE A 22 2.62 -2.46 -14.43
C ILE A 22 2.43 -2.06 -15.90
N LEU A 23 2.74 -0.80 -16.24
CA LEU A 23 2.57 -0.28 -17.61
C LEU A 23 3.56 -0.90 -18.61
N ALA A 24 4.72 -1.36 -18.14
CA ALA A 24 5.70 -2.08 -18.96
C ALA A 24 5.38 -3.58 -19.13
N THR A 25 4.42 -4.11 -18.38
CA THR A 25 4.05 -5.53 -18.43
C THR A 25 2.90 -5.74 -19.41
N GLU A 26 3.12 -6.45 -20.51
CA GLU A 26 2.14 -6.64 -21.60
C GLU A 26 0.77 -7.14 -21.10
N ALA A 27 0.75 -8.05 -20.12
CA ALA A 27 -0.46 -8.63 -19.55
C ALA A 27 -1.27 -7.64 -18.67
N LEU A 28 -0.70 -6.50 -18.30
CA LEU A 28 -1.30 -5.49 -17.43
C LEU A 28 -1.34 -4.09 -18.05
N GLN A 29 -0.78 -3.90 -19.25
CA GLN A 29 -0.62 -2.60 -19.90
C GLN A 29 -1.94 -1.87 -20.20
N ASP A 30 -3.07 -2.60 -20.24
CA ASP A 30 -4.40 -2.04 -20.48
C ASP A 30 -5.15 -1.70 -19.17
N SER A 31 -4.48 -1.73 -18.01
CA SER A 31 -5.14 -1.59 -16.70
C SER A 31 -5.72 -0.19 -16.43
N GLU A 32 -6.77 -0.15 -15.63
CA GLU A 32 -7.23 1.08 -14.96
C GLU A 32 -6.49 1.24 -13.63
N ILE A 33 -5.65 2.25 -13.52
CA ILE A 33 -4.91 2.57 -12.29
C ILE A 33 -5.71 3.58 -11.46
N CYS A 34 -6.20 3.16 -10.29
CA CYS A 34 -6.91 4.05 -9.38
C CYS A 34 -6.01 4.43 -8.19
N LEU A 35 -5.50 5.66 -8.20
CA LEU A 35 -4.63 6.19 -7.16
C LEU A 35 -5.46 6.68 -5.98
N MET A 36 -5.17 6.19 -4.78
CA MET A 36 -5.86 6.60 -3.57
C MET A 36 -4.89 7.06 -2.49
N ASN A 37 -5.14 8.23 -1.92
CA ASN A 37 -4.40 8.74 -0.78
C ASN A 37 -5.32 9.62 0.10
N ARG A 38 -4.91 9.91 1.34
CA ARG A 38 -5.67 10.79 2.23
C ARG A 38 -5.56 12.27 1.91
N THR A 39 -4.51 12.67 1.17
CA THR A 39 -4.24 14.08 0.85
C THR A 39 -3.92 14.27 -0.62
N LYS A 40 -4.34 15.43 -1.14
CA LYS A 40 -4.28 15.78 -2.55
C LYS A 40 -2.88 16.17 -3.08
N PRO A 41 -1.99 16.87 -2.32
CA PRO A 41 -0.74 17.39 -2.89
C PRO A 41 0.19 16.33 -3.50
N LYS A 42 0.39 15.19 -2.81
CA LYS A 42 1.21 14.09 -3.35
C LYS A 42 0.45 13.30 -4.41
N LEU A 43 -0.87 13.16 -4.23
CA LEU A 43 -1.74 12.42 -5.14
C LEU A 43 -1.81 13.09 -6.52
N ASP A 44 -1.93 14.42 -6.58
CA ASP A 44 -1.95 15.19 -7.84
C ASP A 44 -0.65 15.03 -8.63
N ARG A 45 0.48 15.06 -7.93
CA ARG A 45 1.79 14.86 -8.55
C ARG A 45 1.91 13.46 -9.13
N MET A 46 1.41 12.45 -8.43
CA MET A 46 1.39 11.07 -8.91
C MET A 46 0.46 10.92 -10.11
N GLU A 47 -0.77 11.46 -10.05
CA GLU A 47 -1.72 11.41 -11.15
C GLU A 47 -1.17 12.10 -12.41
N ALA A 48 -0.60 13.30 -12.28
CA ALA A 48 0.02 14.02 -13.39
C ALA A 48 1.20 13.23 -13.99
N PHE A 49 2.03 12.62 -13.14
CA PHE A 49 3.13 11.77 -13.58
C PHE A 49 2.62 10.57 -14.40
N VAL A 50 1.65 9.81 -13.88
CA VAL A 50 1.12 8.61 -14.56
C VAL A 50 0.42 8.99 -15.85
N LYS A 51 -0.37 10.08 -15.88
CA LYS A 51 -1.00 10.59 -17.12
C LYS A 51 0.04 10.88 -18.19
N LYS A 52 1.14 11.55 -17.81
CA LYS A 52 2.23 11.87 -18.73
C LYS A 52 2.88 10.60 -19.29
N VAL A 53 3.17 9.62 -18.44
CA VAL A 53 3.74 8.33 -18.86
C VAL A 53 2.84 7.62 -19.87
N ILE A 54 1.54 7.51 -19.58
CA ILE A 54 0.55 6.88 -20.46
C ILE A 54 0.52 7.59 -21.82
N GLN A 55 0.47 8.92 -21.82
CA GLN A 55 0.38 9.72 -23.04
C GLN A 55 1.64 9.62 -23.91
N GLU A 56 2.83 9.77 -23.31
CA GLU A 56 4.09 9.77 -24.05
C GLU A 56 4.43 8.39 -24.62
N ASN A 57 4.07 7.31 -23.91
CA ASN A 57 4.34 5.94 -24.32
C ASN A 57 3.18 5.30 -25.10
N LYS A 58 2.05 6.00 -25.26
CA LYS A 58 0.84 5.53 -25.97
C LYS A 58 0.33 4.17 -25.45
N VAL A 59 0.42 3.97 -24.13
CA VAL A 59 -0.01 2.74 -23.46
C VAL A 59 -1.54 2.78 -23.28
N PRO A 60 -2.29 1.70 -23.52
CA PRO A 60 -3.76 1.69 -23.47
C PRO A 60 -4.34 1.68 -22.04
N ALA A 61 -3.61 2.20 -21.05
CA ALA A 61 -4.03 2.30 -19.66
C ALA A 61 -4.81 3.59 -19.39
N THR A 62 -5.54 3.60 -18.28
CA THR A 62 -6.15 4.83 -17.75
C THR A 62 -5.72 5.06 -16.31
N VAL A 63 -5.79 6.31 -15.84
CA VAL A 63 -5.48 6.64 -14.45
C VAL A 63 -6.53 7.59 -13.88
N THR A 64 -7.00 7.27 -12.67
CA THR A 64 -7.89 8.10 -11.86
C THR A 64 -7.24 8.35 -10.49
N ALA A 65 -7.68 9.40 -9.81
CA ALA A 65 -7.23 9.71 -8.47
C ALA A 65 -8.41 10.09 -7.58
N THR A 66 -8.46 9.53 -6.37
CA THR A 66 -9.52 9.80 -5.40
C THR A 66 -8.99 9.87 -3.97
N LEU A 67 -9.68 10.63 -3.12
CA LEU A 67 -9.47 10.60 -1.66
C LEU A 67 -10.40 9.60 -0.98
N ASP A 68 -11.37 9.06 -1.70
CA ASP A 68 -12.34 8.09 -1.21
C ASP A 68 -11.83 6.67 -1.47
N ARG A 69 -11.57 5.94 -0.37
CA ARG A 69 -11.10 4.57 -0.43
C ARG A 69 -12.10 3.65 -1.13
N ARG A 70 -13.40 3.81 -0.86
CA ARG A 70 -14.43 2.91 -1.40
C ARG A 70 -14.55 3.08 -2.91
N GLN A 71 -14.41 4.30 -3.43
CA GLN A 71 -14.32 4.54 -4.88
C GLN A 71 -13.14 3.83 -5.53
N ALA A 72 -11.98 3.82 -4.86
CA ALA A 72 -10.80 3.13 -5.36
C ALA A 72 -11.00 1.60 -5.37
N LEU A 73 -11.60 1.05 -4.32
CA LEU A 73 -11.82 -0.39 -4.16
C LEU A 73 -12.94 -0.95 -5.07
N ASN A 74 -13.96 -0.16 -5.39
CA ASN A 74 -15.12 -0.61 -6.16
C ASN A 74 -14.72 -1.27 -7.49
N GLY A 75 -14.99 -2.56 -7.63
CA GLY A 75 -14.67 -3.36 -8.82
C GLY A 75 -13.17 -3.60 -9.08
N ALA A 76 -12.30 -3.34 -8.10
CA ALA A 76 -10.87 -3.63 -8.24
C ALA A 76 -10.62 -5.14 -8.40
N LYS A 77 -9.60 -5.52 -9.18
CA LYS A 77 -9.09 -6.90 -9.26
C LYS A 77 -7.85 -7.10 -8.39
N TYR A 78 -7.07 -6.03 -8.24
CA TYR A 78 -5.88 -6.01 -7.39
C TYR A 78 -5.93 -4.77 -6.49
N VAL A 79 -5.57 -4.93 -5.22
CA VAL A 79 -5.52 -3.85 -4.25
C VAL A 79 -4.12 -3.81 -3.64
N ILE A 80 -3.31 -2.84 -4.04
CA ILE A 80 -1.94 -2.69 -3.58
C ILE A 80 -1.92 -1.71 -2.39
N ILE A 81 -1.44 -2.18 -1.24
CA ILE A 81 -1.40 -1.39 0.00
C ILE A 81 0.02 -0.88 0.25
N MET A 82 0.16 0.44 0.35
CA MET A 82 1.42 1.18 0.48
C MET A 82 1.38 2.19 1.65
N ILE A 83 0.55 1.94 2.66
CA ILE A 83 0.26 2.91 3.71
C ILE A 83 1.31 2.92 4.82
N GLN A 84 1.52 4.10 5.42
CA GLN A 84 2.23 4.28 6.68
C GLN A 84 1.31 4.99 7.66
N VAL A 85 0.69 4.21 8.55
CA VAL A 85 -0.29 4.74 9.50
C VAL A 85 0.41 5.60 10.55
N GLY A 86 -0.02 6.87 10.64
CA GLY A 86 0.56 7.87 11.54
C GLY A 86 1.75 8.66 10.96
N GLY A 87 2.18 8.36 9.74
CA GLY A 87 3.24 9.12 9.06
C GLY A 87 4.58 9.11 9.80
N PHE A 88 5.36 10.18 9.64
CA PHE A 88 6.66 10.31 10.28
C PHE A 88 6.57 10.62 11.78
N ASP A 89 5.50 11.26 12.23
CA ASP A 89 5.34 11.62 13.63
C ASP A 89 5.18 10.36 14.49
N ALA A 90 4.27 9.47 14.12
CA ALA A 90 4.11 8.19 14.83
C ALA A 90 5.34 7.29 14.69
N PHE A 91 6.01 7.32 13.52
CA PHE A 91 7.27 6.60 13.33
C PHE A 91 8.38 7.13 14.25
N GLY A 92 8.41 8.45 14.51
CA GLY A 92 9.32 9.04 15.49
C GLY A 92 9.10 8.47 16.89
N GLU A 93 7.84 8.33 17.30
CA GLU A 93 7.50 7.72 18.59
C GLU A 93 7.82 6.23 18.67
N ASP A 94 7.69 5.49 17.56
CA ASP A 94 8.06 4.08 17.47
C ASP A 94 9.53 3.83 17.86
N TYR A 95 10.40 4.84 17.66
CA TYR A 95 11.81 4.81 18.03
C TYR A 95 12.11 5.51 19.36
N GLN A 96 11.54 6.70 19.59
CA GLN A 96 11.88 7.51 20.76
C GLN A 96 11.36 6.92 22.07
N ILE A 97 10.18 6.29 22.05
CA ILE A 97 9.63 5.68 23.26
C ILE A 97 10.51 4.51 23.72
N PRO A 98 10.87 3.51 22.89
CA PRO A 98 11.75 2.44 23.31
C PRO A 98 13.13 2.94 23.76
N MET A 99 13.70 3.93 23.05
CA MET A 99 14.98 4.55 23.40
C MET A 99 14.95 5.17 24.80
N LYS A 100 13.86 5.87 25.18
CA LYS A 100 13.67 6.43 26.53
C LYS A 100 13.77 5.38 27.64
N TYR A 101 13.41 4.13 27.34
CA TYR A 101 13.47 3.01 28.28
C TYR A 101 14.71 2.11 28.08
N GLY A 102 15.71 2.58 27.34
CA GLY A 102 16.99 1.89 27.15
C GLY A 102 17.00 0.82 26.06
N VAL A 103 15.98 0.78 25.19
CA VAL A 103 15.95 -0.12 24.02
C VAL A 103 16.35 0.65 22.77
N ASP A 104 17.61 0.51 22.35
CA ASP A 104 18.10 1.02 21.08
C ASP A 104 17.77 0.03 19.95
N GLN A 105 16.90 0.46 19.04
CA GLN A 105 16.42 -0.32 17.90
C GLN A 105 16.70 0.46 16.62
N CYS A 106 17.28 -0.16 15.58
CA CYS A 106 17.65 0.60 14.36
C CYS A 106 16.48 1.38 13.74
N ILE A 107 15.47 0.66 13.22
CA ILE A 107 14.27 1.27 12.63
C ILE A 107 13.03 0.85 13.41
N GLY A 108 13.01 -0.37 13.96
CA GLY A 108 11.84 -0.91 14.64
C GLY A 108 10.62 -1.07 13.72
N ASP A 109 10.80 -1.18 12.41
CA ASP A 109 9.66 -1.23 11.47
C ASP A 109 9.02 -2.62 11.36
N SER A 110 9.76 -3.66 11.74
CA SER A 110 9.34 -5.07 11.58
C SER A 110 9.13 -5.80 12.91
N LEU A 111 10.05 -5.61 13.85
CA LEU A 111 10.11 -6.34 15.13
C LEU A 111 10.56 -5.39 16.24
N GLY A 112 10.57 -5.90 17.48
CA GLY A 112 10.86 -5.11 18.68
C GLY A 112 9.70 -4.20 19.07
N PRO A 113 9.87 -3.36 20.11
CA PRO A 113 8.81 -2.50 20.62
C PRO A 113 8.20 -1.57 19.56
N GLY A 114 9.02 -0.91 18.74
CA GLY A 114 8.52 -0.09 17.62
C GLY A 114 7.67 -0.88 16.63
N GLY A 115 8.08 -2.12 16.34
CA GLY A 115 7.36 -2.99 15.42
C GLY A 115 5.99 -3.37 15.99
N VAL A 116 5.92 -3.64 17.29
CA VAL A 116 4.67 -3.90 18.01
C VAL A 116 3.75 -2.66 17.98
N PHE A 117 4.27 -1.48 18.27
CA PHE A 117 3.48 -0.24 18.23
C PHE A 117 2.91 0.01 16.83
N ARG A 118 3.74 -0.16 15.80
CA ARG A 118 3.32 -0.04 14.40
C ARG A 118 2.28 -1.09 14.01
N ALA A 119 2.44 -2.35 14.45
CA ALA A 119 1.46 -3.41 14.21
C ALA A 119 0.09 -3.04 14.79
N LEU A 120 0.06 -2.61 16.05
CA LEU A 120 -1.17 -2.23 16.76
C LEU A 120 -1.91 -1.08 16.08
N ARG A 121 -1.19 -0.14 15.45
CA ARG A 121 -1.83 0.93 14.67
C ARG A 121 -2.24 0.50 13.26
N THR A 122 -1.46 -0.36 12.61
CA THR A 122 -1.63 -0.68 11.18
C THR A 122 -2.65 -1.79 10.96
N ILE A 123 -2.66 -2.83 11.80
CA ILE A 123 -3.57 -3.97 11.65
C ILE A 123 -5.04 -3.54 11.58
N PRO A 124 -5.57 -2.70 12.49
CA PRO A 124 -6.97 -2.27 12.42
C PRO A 124 -7.31 -1.58 11.09
N VAL A 125 -6.41 -0.75 10.56
CA VAL A 125 -6.62 -0.08 9.28
C VAL A 125 -6.66 -1.06 8.12
N LEU A 126 -5.81 -2.10 8.14
CA LEU A 126 -5.84 -3.15 7.13
C LEU A 126 -7.12 -3.99 7.20
N VAL A 127 -7.62 -4.25 8.42
CA VAL A 127 -8.89 -4.95 8.65
C VAL A 127 -10.07 -4.13 8.10
N ASP A 128 -10.08 -2.81 8.32
CA ASP A 128 -11.10 -1.93 7.74
C ASP A 128 -11.07 -1.93 6.21
N ILE A 129 -9.86 -1.93 5.61
CA ILE A 129 -9.71 -2.05 4.15
C ILE A 129 -10.22 -3.42 3.68
N ALA A 130 -9.92 -4.50 4.40
CA ALA A 130 -10.38 -5.83 4.06
C ALA A 130 -11.91 -5.96 4.14
N ALA A 131 -12.54 -5.30 5.11
CA ALA A 131 -14.00 -5.23 5.22
C ALA A 131 -14.61 -4.50 4.01
N ASP A 132 -14.06 -3.35 3.62
CA ASP A 132 -14.49 -2.65 2.41
C ASP A 132 -14.27 -3.51 1.14
N MET A 133 -13.17 -4.25 1.05
CA MET A 133 -12.90 -5.16 -0.07
C MET A 133 -13.93 -6.28 -0.15
N LYS A 134 -14.31 -6.87 0.99
CA LYS A 134 -15.33 -7.93 1.05
C LYS A 134 -16.67 -7.48 0.46
N GLU A 135 -17.03 -6.21 0.63
CA GLU A 135 -18.25 -5.63 0.07
C GLU A 135 -18.11 -5.23 -1.41
N LEU A 136 -16.98 -4.64 -1.79
CA LEU A 136 -16.83 -3.90 -3.04
C LEU A 136 -16.07 -4.65 -4.14
N CYS A 137 -15.23 -5.60 -3.76
CA CYS A 137 -14.36 -6.38 -4.64
C CYS A 137 -13.91 -7.69 -3.96
N PRO A 138 -14.83 -8.60 -3.61
CA PRO A 138 -14.52 -9.80 -2.80
C PRO A 138 -13.50 -10.74 -3.44
N ASP A 139 -13.42 -10.76 -4.77
CA ASP A 139 -12.47 -11.60 -5.52
C ASP A 139 -11.11 -10.94 -5.74
N ALA A 140 -10.92 -9.70 -5.27
CA ALA A 140 -9.67 -8.98 -5.45
C ALA A 140 -8.57 -9.51 -4.54
N ILE A 141 -7.34 -9.54 -5.05
CA ILE A 141 -6.17 -9.89 -4.25
C ILE A 141 -5.59 -8.63 -3.60
N MET A 142 -5.53 -8.61 -2.28
CA MET A 142 -4.78 -7.62 -1.52
C MET A 142 -3.28 -7.93 -1.58
N LEU A 143 -2.48 -7.00 -2.08
CA LEU A 143 -1.03 -7.07 -2.13
C LEU A 143 -0.48 -6.09 -1.08
N ASN A 144 -0.15 -6.61 0.10
CA ASN A 144 0.25 -5.80 1.24
C ASN A 144 1.76 -5.52 1.29
N TYR A 145 2.15 -4.26 1.15
CA TYR A 145 3.50 -3.76 1.42
C TYR A 145 3.59 -2.98 2.74
N ALA A 146 2.50 -2.81 3.48
CA ALA A 146 2.53 -2.08 4.74
C ALA A 146 3.24 -2.91 5.83
N ASN A 147 4.21 -2.27 6.48
CA ASN A 147 4.92 -2.84 7.62
C ASN A 147 4.16 -2.67 8.94
N PRO A 148 4.33 -3.59 9.91
CA PRO A 148 5.22 -4.76 9.85
C PRO A 148 4.60 -5.91 9.05
N MET A 149 5.15 -6.26 7.90
CA MET A 149 4.45 -7.09 6.91
C MET A 149 3.99 -8.43 7.50
N GLY A 150 4.87 -9.13 8.22
CA GLY A 150 4.56 -10.42 8.83
C GLY A 150 3.48 -10.34 9.92
N ALA A 151 3.57 -9.34 10.81
CA ALA A 151 2.57 -9.14 11.86
C ALA A 151 1.21 -8.69 11.26
N CYS A 152 1.23 -7.80 10.28
CA CYS A 152 0.06 -7.35 9.54
C CYS A 152 -0.66 -8.54 8.86
N CYS A 153 0.08 -9.37 8.13
CA CYS A 153 -0.47 -10.56 7.49
C CYS A 153 -1.00 -11.58 8.50
N SER A 154 -0.29 -11.77 9.63
CA SER A 154 -0.73 -12.66 10.71
C SER A 154 -2.01 -12.16 11.39
N GLY A 155 -2.17 -10.84 11.53
CA GLY A 155 -3.38 -10.22 12.04
C GLY A 155 -4.55 -10.38 11.07
N LEU A 156 -4.33 -10.10 9.77
CA LEU A 156 -5.33 -10.30 8.73
C LEU A 156 -5.81 -11.75 8.66
N ALA A 157 -4.88 -12.72 8.67
CA ALA A 157 -5.21 -14.15 8.60
C ALA A 157 -6.16 -14.63 9.70
N GLN A 158 -6.21 -13.94 10.84
CA GLN A 158 -7.07 -14.31 11.97
C GLN A 158 -8.50 -13.78 11.84
N VAL A 159 -8.72 -12.74 11.03
CA VAL A 159 -9.97 -11.95 11.08
C VAL A 159 -10.62 -11.72 9.72
N THR A 160 -9.96 -12.09 8.63
CA THR A 160 -10.53 -11.96 7.28
C THR A 160 -10.27 -13.19 6.42
N ASP A 161 -11.16 -13.40 5.47
CA ASP A 161 -11.18 -14.47 4.46
C ASP A 161 -10.86 -13.94 3.04
N ILE A 162 -10.55 -12.65 2.88
CA ILE A 162 -10.20 -12.10 1.58
C ILE A 162 -8.87 -12.69 1.06
N PRO A 163 -8.67 -12.80 -0.26
CA PRO A 163 -7.38 -13.18 -0.82
C PRO A 163 -6.32 -12.10 -0.53
N PHE A 164 -5.22 -12.45 0.11
CA PHE A 164 -4.10 -11.53 0.32
C PHE A 164 -2.72 -12.18 0.25
N VAL A 165 -1.72 -11.38 -0.13
CA VAL A 165 -0.31 -11.75 -0.14
C VAL A 165 0.50 -10.60 0.47
N GLY A 166 1.39 -10.93 1.41
CA GLY A 166 2.38 -10.00 1.95
C GLY A 166 3.64 -9.96 1.08
N LEU A 167 4.10 -8.76 0.73
CA LEU A 167 5.26 -8.56 -0.15
C LEU A 167 6.32 -7.68 0.53
N CYS A 168 7.58 -8.11 0.44
CA CYS A 168 8.74 -7.40 0.98
C CYS A 168 9.97 -7.66 0.08
N HIS A 169 10.92 -6.72 0.03
CA HIS A 169 12.13 -6.79 -0.79
C HIS A 169 13.36 -7.29 -0.03
N GLY A 170 13.24 -7.64 1.26
CA GLY A 170 14.36 -8.01 2.12
C GLY A 170 15.17 -9.25 1.66
N VAL A 171 14.63 -10.08 0.77
CA VAL A 171 15.31 -11.29 0.30
C VAL A 171 16.29 -11.02 -0.84
N GLN A 172 16.23 -9.86 -1.52
CA GLN A 172 17.01 -9.59 -2.74
C GLN A 172 18.54 -9.66 -2.54
N THR A 173 19.02 -9.51 -1.31
CA THR A 173 20.45 -9.59 -0.96
C THR A 173 20.71 -10.56 0.21
N THR A 174 19.76 -11.44 0.53
CA THR A 174 19.90 -12.41 1.62
C THR A 174 20.15 -13.79 1.04
N LEU A 175 21.32 -13.95 0.41
CA LEU A 175 22.08 -15.18 0.22
C LEU A 175 23.56 -14.82 0.17
#